data_AF-A0A939H5I1-F1
#
_entry.id   AF-A0A939H5I1-F1
#
_cell.length_a   1.000
_cell.length_b   1.000
_cell.length_c   1.000
_cell.angle_alpha   90.00
_cell.angle_beta   90.00
_cell.angle_gamma   90.00
#
_symmetry.space_group_name_H-M   'P 1'
#
loop_
_entity.id
_entity.type
_entity.pdbx_description
1 polymer ?
#
loop_
_entity_poly.entity_id
_entity_poly.type
_entity_poly.pdbx_seq_one_letter_code
_entity_poly.pdbx_strand_id
1 'polypeptide(L)' 'MLETNFNHEAVMEMDPFILLSTINTKLRNDYSSLNALCERYDINQSDLISKLGEFGYEYIGEINQFRMP' A
#
# COMPACT_ATOMS: atom_id res chain seq x y z
N MET A 1 -18.95 -1.34 5.24
CA MET A 1 -18.88 0.13 5.36
C MET A 1 -17.40 0.50 5.35
N LEU A 2 -16.95 1.31 4.37
CA LEU A 2 -15.57 1.64 3.94
C LEU A 2 -14.83 0.72 2.93
N GLU A 3 -15.18 -0.55 2.78
CA GLU A 3 -14.45 -1.45 1.84
C GLU A 3 -14.72 -1.18 0.34
N THR A 4 -15.77 -0.46 -0.02
CA THR A 4 -16.23 -0.39 -1.42
C THR A 4 -15.39 0.48 -2.36
N ASN A 5 -14.45 1.30 -1.84
CA ASN A 5 -13.66 2.25 -2.64
C ASN A 5 -12.14 2.11 -2.48
N PHE A 6 -11.62 1.02 -1.91
CA PHE A 6 -10.17 0.81 -1.87
C PHE A 6 -9.75 -0.09 -3.05
N ASN A 7 -9.44 0.55 -4.18
CA ASN A 7 -9.05 -0.09 -5.44
C ASN A 7 -7.83 0.66 -6.04
N HIS A 8 -7.34 0.19 -7.18
CA HIS A 8 -6.17 0.78 -7.83
C HIS A 8 -6.29 2.30 -8.08
N GLU A 9 -7.40 2.76 -8.66
CA GLU A 9 -7.63 4.19 -8.96
C GLU A 9 -7.60 5.06 -7.71
N ALA A 10 -8.32 4.66 -6.66
CA ALA A 10 -8.34 5.38 -5.39
C ALA A 10 -6.96 5.43 -4.73
N VAL A 11 -6.16 4.37 -4.86
CA VAL A 11 -4.79 4.30 -4.36
C VAL A 11 -3.85 5.22 -5.14
N MET A 12 -4.05 5.37 -6.44
CA MET A 12 -3.25 6.26 -7.29
C MET A 12 -3.57 7.74 -7.07
N GLU A 13 -4.81 8.10 -6.73
CA GLU A 13 -5.21 9.49 -6.44
C GLU A 13 -4.99 9.91 -4.99
N MET A 14 -4.68 8.96 -4.09
CA MET A 14 -4.51 9.25 -2.67
C MET A 14 -3.25 10.10 -2.40
N ASP A 15 -3.37 11.01 -1.43
CA ASP A 15 -2.22 11.72 -0.86
C ASP A 15 -1.18 10.69 -0.35
N PRO A 16 0.11 10.84 -0.68
CA PRO A 16 1.13 9.85 -0.39
C PRO A 16 1.32 9.56 1.10
N PHE A 17 1.15 10.55 1.98
CA PHE A 17 1.29 10.35 3.43
C PHE A 17 0.09 9.62 4.03
N ILE A 18 -1.11 9.90 3.51
CA ILE A 18 -2.32 9.14 3.85
C ILE A 18 -2.17 7.70 3.33
N LEU A 19 -1.76 7.54 2.07
CA LEU A 19 -1.56 6.25 1.43
C LEU A 19 -0.59 5.37 2.21
N LEU A 20 0.56 5.91 2.61
CA LEU A 20 1.54 5.20 3.44
C LEU A 20 0.90 4.64 4.72
N SER A 21 0.19 5.49 5.47
CA SER A 21 -0.45 5.09 6.72
C SER A 21 -1.54 4.04 6.50
N THR A 22 -2.35 4.21 5.45
CA THR A 22 -3.41 3.27 5.06
C THR A 22 -2.84 1.91 4.70
N ILE A 23 -1.83 1.85 3.83
CA ILE A 23 -1.18 0.61 3.40
C ILE A 23 -0.52 -0.08 4.59
N ASN A 24 0.30 0.63 5.37
CA ASN A 24 0.97 0.04 6.54
C ASN A 24 -0.02 -0.46 7.60
N THR A 25 -1.16 0.21 7.76
CA THR A 25 -2.20 -0.25 8.69
C THR A 25 -2.88 -1.53 8.20
N LYS A 26 -3.19 -1.61 6.90
CA LYS A 26 -3.75 -2.82 6.28
C LYS A 26 -2.75 -3.98 6.31
N LEU A 27 -1.49 -3.76 5.96
CA LEU A 27 -0.44 -4.77 6.03
C LEU A 27 -0.23 -5.30 7.45
N ARG A 28 -0.34 -4.43 8.47
CA ARG A 28 -0.21 -4.86 9.87
C ARG A 28 -1.39 -5.70 10.35
N ASN A 29 -2.62 -5.31 9.98
CA ASN A 29 -3.83 -5.86 10.59
C ASN A 29 -4.44 -7.01 9.78
N ASP A 30 -4.35 -6.96 8.44
CA ASP A 30 -5.25 -7.72 7.57
C ASP A 30 -4.52 -8.62 6.55
N TYR A 31 -3.23 -8.37 6.25
CA TYR A 31 -2.52 -9.05 5.16
C TYR A 31 -1.14 -9.60 5.56
N SER A 32 -0.81 -10.78 5.06
CA SER A 32 0.49 -11.44 5.32
C SER A 32 1.64 -10.90 4.45
N SER A 33 1.33 -10.22 3.35
CA SER A 33 2.31 -9.66 2.43
C SER A 33 1.71 -8.52 1.61
N LEU A 34 2.57 -7.73 0.95
CA LEU A 34 2.13 -6.72 -0.02
C LEU A 34 1.37 -7.33 -1.19
N ASN A 35 1.81 -8.48 -1.69
CA ASN A 35 1.13 -9.19 -2.77
C ASN A 35 -0.29 -9.60 -2.39
N ALA A 36 -0.51 -10.13 -1.17
CA ALA A 36 -1.85 -10.51 -0.70
C ALA A 36 -2.80 -9.30 -0.60
N LEU A 37 -2.30 -8.14 -0.15
CA LEU A 37 -3.06 -6.89 -0.15
C LEU A 37 -3.42 -6.46 -1.56
N CYS A 38 -2.44 -6.47 -2.47
CA CYS A 38 -2.61 -6.08 -3.86
C CYS A 38 -3.63 -6.97 -4.60
N GLU A 39 -3.57 -8.29 -4.41
CA GLU A 39 -4.53 -9.23 -4.99
C GLU A 39 -5.96 -9.01 -4.47
N ARG A 40 -6.11 -8.73 -3.17
CA ARG A 40 -7.43 -8.55 -2.55
C ARG A 40 -8.18 -7.32 -3.08
N TYR A 41 -7.45 -6.25 -3.41
CA TYR A 41 -7.98 -4.96 -3.82
C TYR A 41 -7.72 -4.62 -5.31
N ASP A 42 -7.21 -5.58 -6.08
CA ASP A 42 -6.86 -5.41 -7.50
C ASP A 42 -5.94 -4.20 -7.74
N ILE A 43 -4.89 -4.07 -6.93
CA ILE A 43 -3.88 -3.00 -7.02
C ILE A 43 -2.64 -3.55 -7.71
N ASN A 44 -2.17 -2.88 -8.77
CA ASN A 44 -0.85 -3.16 -9.32
C ASN A 44 0.24 -2.81 -8.29
N GLN A 45 0.94 -3.85 -7.83
CA GLN A 45 1.99 -3.73 -6.82
C GLN A 45 3.15 -2.83 -7.26
N SER A 46 3.52 -2.86 -8.54
CA SER A 46 4.65 -2.06 -9.06
C SER A 46 4.34 -0.57 -9.04
N ASP A 47 3.09 -0.21 -9.35
CA ASP A 47 2.63 1.18 -9.34
C ASP A 47 2.57 1.73 -7.90
N LEU A 48 2.11 0.92 -6.95
CA LEU A 48 2.10 1.27 -5.53
C LEU A 48 3.53 1.48 -4.99
N ILE A 49 4.46 0.57 -5.32
CA ILE A 49 5.88 0.71 -4.95
C ILE A 49 6.48 1.97 -5.56
N SER A 50 6.22 2.22 -6.84
CA SER A 50 6.74 3.40 -7.54
C SER A 50 6.20 4.70 -6.94
N LYS A 51 4.88 4.79 -6.73
CA LYS A 51 4.23 5.96 -6.14
C LYS A 51 4.77 6.29 -4.75
N LEU A 52 4.95 5.30 -3.87
CA LEU A 52 5.52 5.55 -2.53
C LEU A 52 7.04 5.77 -2.59
N GLY A 53 7.73 5.16 -3.55
CA GLY A 53 9.16 5.34 -3.82
C GLY A 53 9.53 6.75 -4.27
N GLU A 54 8.66 7.44 -5.02
CA GLU A 54 8.83 8.86 -5.38
C GLU A 54 8.95 9.78 -4.15
N PHE A 55 8.43 9.35 -3.00
CA PHE A 55 8.52 10.06 -1.72
C PHE A 55 9.55 9.46 -0.76
N GLY A 56 10.41 8.55 -1.24
CA GLY A 56 11.49 7.93 -0.48
C GLY A 56 11.08 6.79 0.43
N TYR A 57 9.92 6.16 0.18
CA TYR A 57 9.49 4.98 0.93
C TYR A 57 9.78 3.69 0.17
N GLU A 58 10.32 2.70 0.87
CA GLU A 58 10.60 1.37 0.34
C GLU A 58 9.81 0.31 1.11
N TYR A 59 9.33 -0.71 0.40
CA TYR A 59 8.68 -1.85 1.04
C TYR A 59 9.73 -2.82 1.60
N ILE A 60 9.71 -3.02 2.91
CA ILE A 60 10.57 -3.95 3.64
C ILE A 60 9.77 -5.22 3.92
N GLY A 61 10.05 -6.28 3.17
CA GLY A 61 9.30 -7.54 3.21
C GLY A 61 9.42 -8.25 4.56
N GLU A 62 10.57 -8.15 5.22
CA GLU A 62 10.87 -8.79 6.52
C GLU A 62 9.94 -8.33 7.64
N ILE A 63 9.47 -7.09 7.57
CA ILE A 63 8.56 -6.50 8.56
C ILE A 63 7.18 -6.16 7.97
N ASN A 64 6.95 -6.53 6.71
CA ASN A 64 5.73 -6.29 5.94
C ASN A 64 5.25 -4.83 5.99
N GLN A 65 6.14 -3.86 5.78
CA GLN A 65 5.83 -2.42 5.90
C GLN A 65 6.64 -1.57 4.91
N PHE A 66 6.06 -0.45 4.49
CA PHE A 66 6.80 0.64 3.84
C PHE A 66 7.47 1.54 4.88
N ARG A 67 8.74 1.88 4.68
CA ARG A 67 9.52 2.79 5.54
C ARG A 67 10.46 3.65 4.72
N MET A 68 10.93 4.75 5.32
CA MET A 68 12.10 5.44 4.78
C MET A 68 13.34 4.58 5.12
N PRO A 69 14.26 4.38 4.15
CA PRO A 69 15.53 3.70 4.39
C PRO A 69 16.44 4.47 5.37
#